data_AF-A0A453TAP7-F1
#
_entry.id   AF-A0A453TAP7-F1
#
_cell.length_a   1.000
_cell.length_b   1.000
_cell.length_c   1.000
_cell.angle_alpha   90.00
_cell.angle_beta   90.00
_cell.angle_gamma   90.00
#
_symmetry.space_group_name_H-M   'P 1'
#
loop_
_entity.id
_entity.type
_entity.pdbx_description
1 polymer ?
#
loop_
_entity_poly.entity_id
_entity_poly.type
_entity_poly.pdbx_seq_one_letter_code
_entity_poly.pdbx_strand_id
1 'polypeptide(L)'
;LDVRTEGEFGGGHPAGAVNVPYMYSTGSGMAKNSHFVEQVSAIFRKDDEIIVGCQSGKRSLMAAAELCSAGFTAVTDIAGGYSTWRENGLPVNGR
;
A
#
# COMPACT_ATOMS: atom_id res chain seq x y z
N LEU A 1 -3.71 1.20 3.93
CA LEU A 1 -3.55 0.82 2.52
C LEU A 1 -2.19 0.14 2.33
N ASP A 2 -2.18 -1.16 2.08
CA ASP A 2 -0.98 -1.91 1.74
C ASP A 2 -0.82 -1.95 0.21
N VAL A 3 0.29 -1.41 -0.30
CA VAL A 3 0.53 -1.31 -1.74
C VAL A 3 1.49 -2.36 -2.29
N ARG A 4 1.82 -3.37 -1.48
CA ARG A 4 2.59 -4.53 -1.91
C ARG A 4 1.79 -5.42 -2.87
N THR A 5 2.47 -6.36 -3.49
CA THR A 5 1.81 -7.39 -4.31
C THR A 5 0.84 -8.22 -3.47
N GLU A 6 -0.15 -8.84 -4.11
CA GLU A 6 -1.10 -9.72 -3.43
C GLU A 6 -0.41 -10.90 -2.74
N GLY A 7 0.65 -11.43 -3.34
CA GLY A 7 1.46 -12.50 -2.74
C GLY A 7 2.17 -12.05 -1.46
N GLU A 8 2.76 -10.86 -1.44
CA GLU A 8 3.36 -10.27 -0.23
C GLU A 8 2.31 -10.03 0.86
N PHE A 9 1.13 -9.55 0.48
CA PHE A 9 0.02 -9.29 1.41
C PHE A 9 -0.53 -10.59 2.01
N GLY A 10 -0.72 -11.63 1.19
CA GLY A 10 -1.20 -12.94 1.63
C GLY A 10 -0.24 -13.65 2.60
N GLY A 11 1.06 -13.33 2.52
CA GLY A 11 2.10 -13.83 3.44
C GLY A 11 2.18 -13.10 4.78
N GLY A 12 1.30 -12.12 5.03
CA GLY A 12 1.24 -11.35 6.27
C GLY A 12 1.16 -9.86 6.01
N HIS A 13 0.31 -9.16 6.75
CA HIS A 13 0.05 -7.72 6.61
C HIS A 13 -0.46 -7.11 7.92
N PRO A 14 -0.41 -5.77 8.11
CA PRO A 14 -1.01 -5.14 9.28
C PRO A 14 -2.51 -5.45 9.41
N ALA A 15 -2.99 -5.68 10.63
CA ALA A 15 -4.40 -5.99 10.84
C ALA A 15 -5.33 -4.86 10.33
N GLY A 16 -6.37 -5.23 9.59
CA GLY A 16 -7.31 -4.28 8.99
C GLY A 16 -6.80 -3.56 7.72
N ALA A 17 -5.61 -3.90 7.23
CA ALA A 17 -5.10 -3.33 5.98
C ALA A 17 -5.94 -3.79 4.77
N VAL A 18 -6.20 -2.86 3.86
CA VAL A 18 -6.72 -3.14 2.50
C VAL A 18 -5.55 -3.18 1.54
N ASN A 19 -5.50 -4.18 0.66
CA ASN A 19 -4.47 -4.31 -0.37
C ASN A 19 -4.94 -3.71 -1.70
N VAL A 20 -4.17 -2.76 -2.23
CA VAL A 20 -4.27 -2.33 -3.62
C VAL A 20 -2.84 -2.26 -4.16
N PRO A 21 -2.39 -3.26 -4.94
CA PRO A 21 -1.01 -3.33 -5.40
C PRO A 21 -0.64 -2.11 -6.24
N TYR A 22 0.44 -1.41 -5.86
CA TYR A 22 1.00 -0.35 -6.70
C TYR A 22 1.72 -0.92 -7.93
N MET A 23 2.20 -2.17 -7.81
CA MET A 23 2.81 -2.93 -8.89
C MET A 23 2.36 -4.38 -8.81
N TYR A 24 2.21 -5.01 -9.97
CA TYR A 24 1.94 -6.43 -10.10
C TYR A 24 3.23 -7.19 -10.38
N SER A 25 3.35 -8.38 -9.79
CA SER A 25 4.39 -9.34 -10.19
C SER A 25 3.99 -9.99 -11.51
N THR A 26 4.88 -9.95 -12.48
CA THR A 26 4.73 -10.58 -13.79
C THR A 26 5.85 -11.58 -14.00
N GLY A 27 5.71 -12.47 -14.98
CA GLY A 27 6.77 -13.43 -15.32
C GLY A 27 8.09 -12.79 -15.75
N SER A 28 8.08 -11.49 -16.11
CA SER A 28 9.26 -10.72 -16.52
C SER A 28 9.74 -9.70 -15.48
N GLY A 29 9.12 -9.65 -14.29
CA GLY A 29 9.50 -8.74 -13.21
C GLY A 29 8.31 -8.05 -12.57
N MET A 30 8.36 -6.72 -12.47
CA MET A 30 7.30 -5.91 -11.87
C MET A 30 6.71 -4.96 -12.92
N ALA A 31 5.39 -4.90 -13.00
CA ALA A 31 4.67 -3.95 -13.84
C ALA A 31 3.87 -2.97 -12.98
N LYS A 32 3.88 -1.68 -13.35
CA LYS A 32 3.08 -0.65 -12.67
C LYS A 32 1.59 -0.94 -12.85
N ASN A 33 0.83 -0.84 -11.77
CA ASN A 33 -0.62 -0.83 -11.83
C ASN A 33 -1.09 0.53 -12.37
N SER A 34 -1.58 0.56 -13.62
CA SER A 34 -2.13 1.76 -14.28
C SER A 34 -3.49 2.18 -13.73
N HIS A 35 -4.20 1.28 -13.04
CA HIS A 35 -5.51 1.51 -12.45
C HIS A 35 -5.43 1.77 -10.94
N PHE A 36 -4.24 2.06 -10.41
CA PHE A 36 -4.01 2.18 -8.97
C PHE A 36 -4.94 3.22 -8.31
N VAL A 37 -4.95 4.45 -8.83
CA VAL A 37 -5.79 5.54 -8.28
C VAL A 37 -7.27 5.21 -8.39
N GLU A 38 -7.69 4.63 -9.51
CA GLU A 38 -9.09 4.22 -9.76
C GLU A 38 -9.54 3.18 -8.71
N GLN A 39 -8.72 2.14 -8.50
CA GLN A 39 -8.99 1.10 -7.51
C GLN A 39 -9.03 1.65 -6.08
N VAL A 40 -8.13 2.58 -5.72
CA VAL A 40 -8.17 3.23 -4.40
C VAL A 40 -9.42 4.10 -4.26
N SER A 41 -9.80 4.86 -5.28
CA SER A 41 -11.01 5.69 -5.27
C SER A 41 -12.32 4.91 -5.26
N ALA A 42 -12.31 3.63 -5.66
CA ALA A 42 -13.46 2.75 -5.51
C ALA A 42 -13.70 2.30 -4.06
N ILE A 43 -12.69 2.43 -3.19
CA ILE A 43 -12.70 1.95 -1.80
C ILE A 43 -12.72 3.12 -0.80
N PHE A 44 -11.96 4.18 -1.09
CA PHE A 44 -11.75 5.32 -0.21
C PHE A 44 -12.23 6.61 -0.86
N ARG A 45 -12.81 7.49 -0.05
CA ARG A 45 -13.12 8.87 -0.41
C ARG A 45 -11.85 9.71 -0.40
N LYS A 46 -11.89 10.88 -1.06
CA LYS A 46 -10.73 11.77 -1.18
C LYS A 46 -10.29 12.38 0.16
N ASP A 47 -11.23 12.51 1.08
CA ASP A 47 -11.08 13.07 2.42
C ASP A 47 -10.82 12.01 3.51
N ASP A 48 -10.87 10.72 3.17
CA ASP A 48 -10.54 9.65 4.13
C ASP A 48 -9.07 9.71 4.54
N GLU A 49 -8.79 9.40 5.80
CA GLU A 49 -7.43 9.26 6.29
C GLU A 49 -6.82 7.93 5.83
N ILE A 50 -5.82 8.01 4.96
CA ILE A 50 -5.18 6.84 4.34
C ILE A 50 -3.72 6.77 4.79
N ILE A 51 -3.42 5.78 5.62
CA ILE A 51 -2.05 5.38 5.92
C ILE A 51 -1.59 4.38 4.85
N VAL A 52 -0.57 4.74 4.07
CA VAL A 52 -0.04 3.96 2.95
C VAL A 52 1.27 3.32 3.36
N GLY A 53 1.42 2.01 3.09
CA GLY A 53 2.64 1.28 3.40
C GLY A 53 2.99 0.26 2.33
N CYS A 54 4.28 0.05 2.11
CA CYS A 54 4.80 -1.04 1.29
C CYS A 54 5.80 -1.88 2.10
N GLN A 55 6.64 -2.69 1.45
CA GLN A 55 7.63 -3.50 2.18
C GLN A 55 8.64 -2.65 2.96
N SER A 56 9.18 -1.59 2.34
CA SER A 56 10.33 -0.83 2.86
C SER A 56 10.26 0.70 2.65
N GLY A 57 9.10 1.23 2.26
CA GLY A 57 8.84 2.67 2.08
C GLY A 57 8.88 3.21 0.63
N LYS A 58 9.76 2.70 -0.25
CA LYS A 58 9.94 3.28 -1.60
C LYS A 58 8.67 3.28 -2.47
N ARG A 59 7.96 2.14 -2.53
CA ARG A 59 6.72 2.03 -3.33
C ARG A 59 5.58 2.85 -2.73
N SER A 60 5.50 2.94 -1.41
CA SER A 60 4.42 3.65 -0.72
C SER A 60 4.60 5.16 -0.80
N LEU A 61 5.83 5.67 -0.80
CA LEU A 61 6.10 7.08 -1.11
C LEU A 61 5.60 7.48 -2.50
N MET A 62 5.88 6.66 -3.53
CA MET A 62 5.40 6.92 -4.89
C MET A 62 3.87 6.83 -4.98
N ALA A 63 3.28 5.81 -4.34
CA ALA A 63 1.83 5.65 -4.28
C ALA A 63 1.15 6.84 -3.58
N ALA A 64 1.69 7.29 -2.45
CA ALA A 64 1.17 8.44 -1.72
C ALA A 64 1.23 9.71 -2.57
N ALA A 65 2.33 9.96 -3.28
CA ALA A 65 2.44 11.10 -4.19
C ALA A 65 1.37 11.05 -5.31
N GLU A 66 1.15 9.88 -5.92
CA GLU A 66 0.13 9.70 -6.96
C GLU A 66 -1.29 9.94 -6.42
N LEU A 67 -1.59 9.48 -5.20
CA LEU A 67 -2.87 9.74 -4.54
C LEU A 67 -3.07 11.23 -4.22
N CYS A 68 -2.05 11.90 -3.69
CA CYS A 68 -2.09 13.35 -3.46
C CYS A 68 -2.33 14.12 -4.77
N SER A 69 -1.62 13.77 -5.86
CA SER A 69 -1.86 14.35 -7.18
C SER A 69 -3.27 14.09 -7.72
N ALA A 70 -3.87 12.96 -7.34
CA ALA A 70 -5.26 12.62 -7.67
C ALA A 70 -6.30 13.26 -6.72
N GLY A 71 -5.88 14.15 -5.82
CA GLY A 71 -6.76 14.93 -4.95
C GLY A 71 -7.15 14.26 -3.64
N PHE A 72 -6.47 13.18 -3.22
CA PHE A 72 -6.60 12.69 -1.85
C PHE A 72 -5.90 13.64 -0.88
N THR A 73 -6.59 14.07 0.17
CA THR A 73 -6.13 15.17 1.03
C THR A 73 -5.48 14.72 2.33
N ALA A 74 -5.73 13.48 2.77
CA ALA A 74 -5.25 12.95 4.05
C ALA A 74 -4.45 11.66 3.84
N VAL A 75 -3.34 11.74 3.10
CA VAL A 75 -2.47 10.59 2.79
C VAL A 75 -1.17 10.66 3.60
N THR A 76 -0.88 9.60 4.36
CA THR A 76 0.34 9.47 5.17
C THR A 76 1.13 8.24 4.74
N ASP A 77 2.39 8.41 4.34
CA ASP A 77 3.31 7.29 4.09
C ASP A 77 3.95 6.82 5.41
N ILE A 78 3.96 5.50 5.65
CA ILE A 78 4.64 4.93 6.82
C ILE A 78 6.10 4.61 6.51
N ALA A 79 7.01 5.31 7.19
CA ALA A 79 8.44 5.07 7.09
C ALA A 79 8.80 3.64 7.55
N GLY A 80 9.74 3.00 6.85
CA GLY A 80 10.19 1.63 7.14
C GLY A 80 9.25 0.53 6.66
N GLY A 81 7.98 0.85 6.35
CA GLY A 81 7.02 -0.08 5.76
C GLY A 81 6.69 -1.28 6.65
N TYR A 82 6.26 -2.37 6.02
CA TYR A 82 5.88 -3.60 6.70
C TYR A 82 7.06 -4.28 7.42
N SER A 83 8.29 -4.11 6.94
CA SER A 83 9.48 -4.65 7.64
C SER A 83 9.59 -4.08 9.06
N THR A 84 9.55 -2.76 9.19
CA THR A 84 9.62 -2.10 10.51
C THR A 84 8.38 -2.39 11.35
N TRP A 85 7.20 -2.51 10.75
CA TRP A 85 5.97 -2.92 11.46
C TRP A 85 6.16 -4.28 12.16
N ARG A 86 6.74 -5.25 11.44
CA ARG A 86 7.04 -6.59 11.98
C ARG A 86 8.12 -6.57 13.06
N GLU A 87 9.20 -5.82 12.85
CA GLU A 87 10.30 -5.70 13.83
C GLU A 87 9.81 -5.16 15.17
N ASN A 88 8.82 -4.26 15.15
CA ASN A 88 8.21 -3.71 16.36
C ASN A 88 7.16 -4.64 17.01
N GLY A 89 6.95 -5.85 16.48
CA GLY A 89 6.01 -6.83 17.03
C GLY A 89 4.54 -6.37 16.97
N LEU A 90 4.21 -5.45 16.07
CA LEU A 90 2.85 -4.92 15.93
C LEU A 90 1.89 -5.97 15.34
N PRO A 91 0.58 -5.87 15.60
CA PRO A 91 -0.40 -6.85 15.14
C PRO A 91 -0.39 -7.06 13.62
N VAL A 92 -0.45 -8.32 13.20
CA VAL A 92 -0.52 -8.74 11.79
C VAL A 92 -1.65 -9.74 11.57
N ASN A 93 -2.24 -9.70 10.38
CA ASN A 93 -3.16 -10.69 9.84
C ASN A 93 -2.48 -11.43 8.68
N GLY A 94 -2.94 -12.65 8.36
CA GLY A 94 -2.20 -13.57 7.49
C GLY A 94 -1.24 -14.44 8.31
N ARG A 95 -0.77 -15.54 7.72
CA ARG A 95 -0.19 -16.69 8.44
C ARG A 95 1.15 -16.41 9.12
#